data_AF-D3B941-F1
#
_entry.id   AF-D3B941-F1
#
_cell.length_a   1.000
_cell.length_b   1.000
_cell.length_c   1.000
_cell.angle_alpha   90.00
_cell.angle_beta   90.00
_cell.angle_gamma   90.00
#
_symmetry.space_group_name_H-M   'P 1'
#
loop_
_entity.id
_entity.type
_entity.pdbx_description
1 polymer ?
#
loop_
_entity_poly.entity_id
_entity_poly.type
_entity_poly.pdbx_seq_one_letter_code
_entity_poly.pdbx_strand_id
1 'polypeptide(L)'
;MTMKCLNHQKSHEFICYQCNCLMCSKCIFIHSKDHPDHFDQCEHIDDIKHSLSTLKLDDIIDTTTTNNHINNENKNNNNNEFRFKSQINNKLKYLWESLRSSTSRYQSLSTTENDIKQHFEQLHQYLIREEHKLQRDIINDKHTITNQIDNNLMNLKYLINIIKLFNKLNNNENNSNEDTSNIPDTTTLYSTTTIMESITTSSSLQSFINHNNQTLFNEYNNYFNIDSLLKQHSSDSSSILLDIIHKYNNQFNESTTTQIIIT
;
A
#
# COMPACT_ATOMS: atom_id res chain seq x y z
N MET A 1 9.57 -53.87 42.69
CA MET A 1 9.90 -53.22 43.97
C MET A 1 8.61 -52.54 44.46
N THR A 2 7.92 -53.09 45.45
CA THR A 2 6.64 -52.52 45.94
C THR A 2 6.90 -51.35 46.87
N MET A 3 6.47 -50.14 46.52
CA MET A 3 6.51 -48.96 47.38
C MET A 3 5.59 -49.20 48.60
N LYS A 4 6.18 -49.45 49.78
CA LYS A 4 5.44 -49.66 51.02
C LYS A 4 5.30 -48.36 51.82
N CYS A 5 4.15 -48.18 52.45
CA CYS A 5 3.88 -47.11 53.39
C CYS A 5 4.82 -47.25 54.60
N LEU A 6 5.60 -46.20 54.88
CA LEU A 6 6.57 -46.20 55.98
C LEU A 6 5.90 -46.45 57.35
N ASN A 7 4.70 -45.90 57.55
CA ASN A 7 3.98 -45.95 58.82
C ASN A 7 3.24 -47.27 59.06
N HIS A 8 2.82 -47.95 57.99
CA HIS A 8 1.91 -49.10 58.09
C HIS A 8 2.48 -50.38 57.46
N GLN A 9 3.63 -50.30 56.78
CA GLN A 9 4.26 -51.40 56.05
C GLN A 9 3.35 -52.09 55.01
N LYS A 10 2.28 -51.41 54.60
CA LYS A 10 1.31 -51.82 53.57
C LYS A 10 1.64 -51.21 52.21
N SER A 11 1.19 -51.84 51.14
CA SER A 11 1.25 -51.30 49.78
C SER A 11 0.52 -49.95 49.68
N HIS A 12 1.06 -49.03 48.88
CA HIS A 12 0.28 -47.86 48.47
C HIS A 12 -0.72 -48.28 47.39
N GLU A 13 -1.96 -47.90 47.60
CA GLU A 13 -3.13 -48.35 46.84
C GLU A 13 -3.99 -47.17 46.38
N PHE A 14 -3.84 -46.00 46.99
CA PHE A 14 -4.63 -44.81 46.71
C PHE A 14 -3.74 -43.60 46.40
N ILE A 15 -4.27 -42.65 45.64
CA ILE A 15 -3.69 -41.31 45.44
C ILE A 15 -4.76 -40.25 45.72
N CYS A 16 -4.39 -39.19 46.44
CA CYS A 16 -5.20 -37.98 46.51
C CYS A 16 -4.64 -36.95 45.51
N TYR A 17 -5.45 -36.50 44.55
CA TYR A 17 -5.02 -35.55 43.52
C TYR A 17 -4.89 -34.11 44.05
N GLN A 18 -5.56 -33.75 45.15
CA GLN A 18 -5.41 -32.44 45.79
C GLN A 18 -4.09 -32.34 46.57
N CYS A 19 -3.77 -33.37 47.35
CA CYS A 19 -2.53 -33.41 48.14
C CYS A 19 -1.32 -33.98 47.40
N ASN A 20 -1.55 -34.59 46.24
CA ASN A 20 -0.54 -35.31 45.46
C ASN A 20 0.23 -36.35 46.31
N CYS A 21 -0.48 -37.09 47.17
CA CYS A 21 0.12 -38.06 48.09
C CYS A 21 -0.36 -39.49 47.83
N LEU A 22 0.55 -40.45 47.96
CA LEU A 22 0.26 -41.88 47.87
C LEU A 22 -0.09 -42.44 49.24
N MET A 23 -1.14 -43.25 49.30
CA MET A 23 -1.70 -43.75 50.56
C MET A 23 -1.96 -45.25 50.51
N CYS A 24 -1.70 -45.94 51.63
CA CYS A 24 -2.22 -47.29 51.85
C CYS A 24 -3.65 -47.24 52.41
N SER A 25 -4.33 -48.39 52.46
CA SER A 25 -5.68 -48.54 53.04
C SER A 25 -5.90 -47.93 54.44
N LYS A 26 -4.86 -47.83 55.28
CA LYS A 26 -4.97 -47.12 56.59
C LYS A 26 -4.82 -45.61 56.46
N CYS A 27 -3.91 -45.15 55.60
CA CYS A 27 -3.64 -43.73 55.39
C CYS A 27 -4.84 -43.02 54.75
N ILE A 28 -5.54 -43.67 53.80
CA ILE A 28 -6.72 -43.05 53.16
C ILE A 28 -7.84 -42.78 54.16
N PHE A 29 -8.07 -43.66 55.13
CA PHE A 29 -9.09 -43.47 56.15
C PHE A 29 -8.76 -42.32 57.12
N ILE A 30 -7.49 -42.17 57.47
CA ILE A 30 -7.03 -41.04 58.27
C ILE A 30 -7.16 -39.75 57.44
N HIS A 31 -6.71 -39.77 56.19
CA HIS A 31 -6.77 -38.64 55.28
C HIS A 31 -8.20 -38.16 55.04
N SER A 32 -9.17 -39.07 54.83
CA SER A 32 -10.57 -38.70 54.63
C SER A 32 -11.22 -38.11 55.87
N LYS A 33 -10.69 -38.40 57.06
CA LYS A 33 -11.13 -37.79 58.31
C LYS A 33 -10.53 -36.39 58.49
N ASP A 34 -9.25 -36.23 58.14
CA ASP A 34 -8.53 -34.97 58.29
C ASP A 34 -8.88 -33.97 57.16
N HIS A 35 -9.21 -34.47 55.97
CA HIS A 35 -9.59 -33.72 54.77
C HIS A 35 -10.84 -34.31 54.10
N PRO A 36 -12.05 -34.07 54.65
CA PRO A 36 -13.30 -34.63 54.12
C PRO A 36 -13.64 -34.18 52.69
N ASP A 37 -13.18 -33.00 52.29
CA ASP A 37 -13.36 -32.39 50.97
C ASP A 37 -12.50 -33.03 49.87
N HIS A 38 -11.51 -33.84 50.24
CA HIS A 38 -10.64 -34.53 49.27
C HIS A 38 -11.18 -35.90 48.85
N PHE A 39 -12.30 -36.36 49.41
CA PHE A 39 -12.81 -37.72 49.18
C PHE A 39 -13.04 -38.01 47.69
N ASP A 40 -13.70 -37.11 46.95
CA ASP A 40 -13.97 -37.25 45.51
C ASP A 40 -12.71 -37.08 44.64
N GLN A 41 -11.59 -36.73 45.26
CA GLN A 41 -10.29 -36.51 44.63
C GLN A 41 -9.30 -37.63 44.98
N CYS A 42 -9.77 -38.67 45.66
CA CYS A 42 -8.99 -39.87 45.97
C CYS A 42 -9.37 -41.01 45.03
N GLU A 43 -8.39 -41.63 44.38
CA GLU A 43 -8.64 -42.79 43.51
C GLU A 43 -7.81 -43.99 43.92
N HIS A 44 -8.40 -45.18 43.82
CA HIS A 44 -7.68 -46.43 43.98
C HIS A 44 -6.89 -46.75 42.70
N ILE A 45 -5.73 -47.37 42.87
CA ILE A 45 -4.83 -47.72 41.77
C ILE A 45 -5.48 -48.67 40.76
N ASP A 46 -6.36 -49.56 41.21
CA ASP A 46 -7.04 -50.47 40.29
C ASP A 46 -8.12 -49.76 39.46
N ASP A 47 -8.78 -48.73 40.01
CA ASP A 47 -9.72 -47.89 39.25
C ASP A 47 -8.98 -47.06 38.20
N ILE A 48 -7.79 -46.55 38.55
CA ILE A 48 -6.91 -45.85 37.61
C ILE A 48 -6.47 -46.80 36.49
N LYS A 49 -5.97 -48.00 36.83
CA LYS A 49 -5.57 -49.02 35.83
C LYS A 49 -6.75 -49.39 34.92
N HIS A 50 -7.92 -49.64 35.50
CA HIS A 50 -9.11 -49.98 34.75
C HIS A 50 -9.52 -48.83 33.81
N SER A 51 -9.55 -47.60 34.32
CA SER A 51 -9.86 -46.40 33.52
C SER A 51 -8.88 -46.21 32.37
N LEU A 52 -7.58 -46.43 32.60
CA LEU A 52 -6.54 -46.27 31.56
C LEU A 52 -6.57 -47.38 30.51
N SER A 53 -6.83 -48.63 30.93
CA SER A 53 -6.91 -49.79 30.02
C SER A 53 -8.18 -49.83 29.18
N THR A 54 -9.27 -49.24 29.67
CA THR A 54 -10.54 -49.12 28.95
C THR A 54 -10.70 -47.79 28.23
N LEU A 55 -9.74 -46.86 28.39
CA LEU A 55 -9.77 -45.55 27.73
C LEU A 55 -9.68 -45.71 26.22
N LYS A 56 -10.77 -45.36 25.53
CA LYS A 56 -10.79 -45.15 24.09
C LYS A 56 -10.66 -43.67 23.82
N LEU A 57 -9.58 -43.25 23.14
CA LEU A 57 -9.35 -41.84 22.82
C LEU A 57 -10.46 -41.27 21.92
N ASP A 58 -11.06 -42.11 21.08
CA ASP A 58 -12.21 -41.74 20.25
C ASP A 58 -13.42 -41.30 21.10
N ASP A 59 -13.60 -41.85 22.31
CA ASP A 59 -14.70 -41.47 23.22
C ASP A 59 -14.49 -40.10 23.87
N ILE A 60 -13.28 -39.51 23.78
CA ILE A 60 -13.00 -38.14 24.22
C ILE A 60 -13.57 -37.12 23.21
N ILE A 61 -13.93 -37.60 22.02
CA ILE A 61 -14.55 -36.82 20.96
C ILE A 61 -16.05 -37.14 20.97
N ASP A 62 -16.87 -36.23 21.51
CA ASP A 62 -18.14 -35.78 20.91
C ASP A 62 -19.06 -35.07 21.90
N THR A 63 -19.13 -33.74 21.79
CA THR A 63 -20.28 -32.93 22.20
C THR A 63 -20.56 -31.77 21.22
N THR A 64 -20.00 -31.80 20.00
CA THR A 64 -20.17 -30.69 19.03
C THR A 64 -21.02 -31.01 17.81
N THR A 65 -21.75 -32.11 17.77
CA THR A 65 -22.93 -32.22 16.89
C THR A 65 -24.16 -31.75 17.65
N THR A 66 -24.21 -30.44 17.96
CA THR A 66 -25.48 -29.73 18.08
C THR A 66 -26.12 -29.66 16.69
N ASN A 67 -26.77 -30.75 16.29
CA ASN A 67 -27.95 -30.69 15.43
C ASN A 67 -29.10 -31.24 16.25
N ASN A 68 -30.06 -30.35 16.54
CA ASN A 68 -31.33 -30.67 17.18
C ASN A 68 -32.02 -31.81 16.43
N HIS A 69 -31.96 -33.03 16.94
CA HIS A 69 -32.96 -34.05 16.67
C HIS A 69 -33.24 -34.80 17.95
N ILE A 70 -34.28 -34.35 18.65
CA ILE A 70 -34.96 -35.10 19.70
C ILE A 70 -35.63 -36.29 19.00
N ASN A 71 -34.91 -37.40 18.83
CA ASN A 71 -35.54 -38.69 18.56
C ASN A 71 -35.57 -39.49 19.85
N ASN A 72 -36.77 -39.51 20.41
CA ASN A 72 -37.19 -40.27 21.56
C ASN A 72 -37.24 -41.76 21.19
N GLU A 73 -36.09 -42.44 21.20
CA GLU A 73 -36.06 -43.91 21.16
C GLU A 73 -35.57 -44.45 22.49
N ASN A 74 -36.55 -44.93 23.27
CA ASN A 74 -36.39 -45.82 24.41
C ASN A 74 -35.45 -46.99 24.04
N LYS A 75 -34.19 -46.89 24.44
CA LYS A 75 -33.32 -48.07 24.60
C LYS A 75 -33.01 -48.25 26.07
N ASN A 76 -33.91 -49.00 26.71
CA ASN A 76 -33.61 -49.77 27.91
C ASN A 76 -32.37 -50.64 27.63
N ASN A 77 -31.22 -50.24 28.17
CA ASN A 77 -30.12 -51.16 28.40
C ASN A 77 -29.53 -50.87 29.77
N ASN A 78 -29.99 -51.68 30.73
CA ASN A 78 -29.48 -51.81 32.09
C ASN A 78 -28.06 -52.43 32.08
N ASN A 79 -27.08 -51.71 31.57
CA ASN A 79 -25.70 -51.96 31.94
C ASN A 79 -25.28 -50.83 32.88
N ASN A 80 -25.48 -51.05 34.18
CA ASN A 80 -24.82 -50.32 35.26
C ASN A 80 -23.31 -50.62 35.24
N GLU A 81 -22.65 -50.39 34.11
CA GLU A 81 -21.21 -50.22 34.08
C GLU A 81 -21.00 -48.82 34.66
N PHE A 82 -20.83 -48.76 35.98
CA PHE A 82 -20.42 -47.56 36.68
C PHE A 82 -19.07 -47.17 36.05
N ARG A 83 -19.13 -46.34 35.00
CA ARG A 83 -17.98 -45.93 34.21
C ARG A 83 -17.19 -45.01 35.13
N PHE A 84 -16.33 -45.59 35.96
CA PHE A 84 -15.41 -44.86 36.82
C PHE A 84 -14.61 -43.92 35.93
N LYS A 85 -14.99 -42.64 35.92
CA LYS A 85 -14.29 -41.62 35.15
C LYS A 85 -13.15 -41.14 36.03
N SER A 86 -11.98 -41.74 35.84
CA SER A 86 -10.77 -41.26 36.50
C SER A 86 -10.56 -39.76 36.28
N GLN A 87 -9.98 -39.07 37.27
CA GLN A 87 -9.52 -37.68 37.20
C GLN A 87 -8.64 -37.43 35.97
N ILE A 88 -7.89 -38.44 35.52
CA ILE A 88 -7.08 -38.36 34.29
C ILE A 88 -7.97 -38.18 33.06
N ASN A 89 -9.08 -38.92 32.95
CA ASN A 89 -10.01 -38.82 31.82
C ASN A 89 -10.74 -37.47 31.81
N ASN A 90 -11.15 -36.99 32.99
CA ASN A 90 -11.77 -35.66 33.11
C ASN A 90 -10.79 -34.55 32.71
N LYS A 91 -9.53 -34.65 33.13
CA LYS A 91 -8.48 -33.70 32.78
C LYS A 91 -8.17 -33.72 31.29
N LEU A 92 -8.09 -34.91 30.66
CA LEU A 92 -7.91 -35.04 29.21
C LEU A 92 -9.05 -34.35 28.45
N LYS A 93 -10.30 -34.62 28.84
CA LYS A 93 -11.48 -34.00 28.24
C LYS A 93 -11.45 -32.47 28.37
N TYR A 94 -11.21 -31.95 29.57
CA TYR A 94 -11.14 -30.51 29.80
C TYR A 94 -10.05 -29.85 28.97
N LEU A 95 -8.85 -30.45 28.93
CA LEU A 95 -7.75 -29.92 28.13
C LEU A 95 -8.09 -29.91 26.64
N TRP A 96 -8.73 -30.96 26.13
CA TRP A 96 -9.16 -31.03 24.74
C TRP A 96 -10.21 -29.95 24.41
N GLU A 97 -11.25 -29.81 25.24
CA GLU A 97 -12.29 -28.78 25.07
C GLU A 97 -11.69 -27.36 25.14
N SER A 98 -10.77 -27.12 26.07
CA SER A 98 -10.08 -25.84 26.24
C SER A 98 -9.19 -25.51 25.03
N LEU A 99 -8.40 -26.47 24.56
CA LEU A 99 -7.59 -26.32 23.35
C LEU A 99 -8.46 -25.96 22.16
N ARG A 100 -9.55 -26.72 21.94
CA ARG A 100 -10.46 -26.49 20.83
C ARG A 100 -11.12 -25.12 20.88
N SER A 101 -11.67 -24.74 22.03
CA SER A 101 -12.30 -23.43 22.23
C SER A 101 -11.30 -22.28 21.97
N SER A 102 -10.08 -22.43 22.49
CA SER A 102 -9.01 -21.45 22.28
C SER A 102 -8.61 -21.35 20.81
N THR A 103 -8.49 -22.48 20.10
CA THR A 103 -8.20 -22.50 18.66
C THR A 103 -9.32 -21.87 17.84
N SER A 104 -10.58 -22.21 18.10
CA SER A 104 -11.72 -21.61 17.40
C SER A 104 -11.80 -20.09 17.62
N ARG A 105 -11.56 -19.63 18.85
CA ARG A 105 -11.49 -18.20 19.15
C ARG A 105 -10.36 -17.52 18.40
N TYR A 106 -9.16 -18.12 18.38
CA TYR A 106 -8.02 -17.59 17.63
C TYR A 106 -8.34 -17.48 16.13
N GLN A 107 -8.92 -18.52 15.54
CA GLN A 107 -9.33 -18.51 14.13
C GLN A 107 -10.33 -17.38 13.84
N SER A 108 -11.37 -17.23 14.68
CA SER A 108 -12.35 -16.14 14.52
C SER A 108 -11.69 -14.77 14.61
N LEU A 109 -10.77 -14.55 15.56
CA LEU A 109 -10.05 -13.29 15.67
C LEU A 109 -9.16 -13.03 14.45
N SER A 110 -8.49 -14.06 13.93
CA SER A 110 -7.67 -13.96 12.72
C SER A 110 -8.51 -13.63 11.48
N THR A 111 -9.70 -14.22 11.34
CA THR A 111 -10.65 -13.86 10.28
C THR A 111 -11.07 -12.40 10.40
N THR A 112 -11.50 -11.95 11.58
CA THR A 112 -11.89 -10.54 11.80
C THR A 112 -10.74 -9.58 11.53
N GLU A 113 -9.50 -9.91 11.94
CA GLU A 113 -8.32 -9.10 11.65
C GLU A 113 -8.09 -8.95 10.14
N ASN A 114 -8.26 -10.03 9.38
CA ASN A 114 -8.12 -10.00 7.92
C ASN A 114 -9.24 -9.22 7.24
N ASP A 115 -10.48 -9.36 7.71
CA ASP A 115 -11.62 -8.61 7.17
C ASP A 115 -11.42 -7.09 7.35
N ILE A 116 -10.92 -6.67 8.52
CA ILE A 116 -10.56 -5.27 8.78
C ILE A 116 -9.50 -4.80 7.78
N LYS A 117 -8.41 -5.56 7.59
CA LYS A 117 -7.35 -5.20 6.63
C LYS A 117 -7.90 -5.04 5.22
N GLN A 118 -8.71 -5.99 4.75
CA GLN A 118 -9.29 -5.95 3.41
C GLN A 118 -10.23 -4.76 3.22
N HIS A 119 -11.05 -4.43 4.23
CA HIS A 119 -11.95 -3.28 4.16
C HIS A 119 -11.21 -1.96 3.97
N PHE A 120 -10.14 -1.74 4.75
CA PHE A 120 -9.33 -0.52 4.62
C PHE A 120 -8.55 -0.47 3.30
N GLU A 121 -8.07 -1.61 2.79
CA GLU A 121 -7.46 -1.67 1.47
C GLU A 121 -8.44 -1.24 0.38
N GLN A 122 -9.67 -1.77 0.39
CA GLN A 122 -10.71 -1.39 -0.57
C GLN A 122 -11.05 0.11 -0.51
N LEU A 123 -11.15 0.66 0.70
CA LEU A 123 -11.39 2.08 0.91
C LEU A 123 -10.22 2.93 0.36
N HIS A 124 -8.99 2.53 0.64
CA HIS A 124 -7.80 3.23 0.12
C HIS A 124 -7.77 3.25 -1.42
N GLN A 125 -8.02 2.10 -2.05
CA GLN A 125 -8.11 2.00 -3.51
C GLN A 125 -9.23 2.86 -4.10
N TYR A 126 -10.37 2.97 -3.41
CA TYR A 126 -11.44 3.87 -3.80
C TYR A 126 -11.03 5.34 -3.74
N LEU A 127 -10.39 5.75 -2.63
CA LEU A 127 -9.94 7.13 -2.45
C LEU A 127 -8.91 7.54 -3.52
N ILE A 128 -7.95 6.66 -3.84
CA ILE A 128 -6.98 6.89 -4.93
C ILE A 128 -7.70 7.14 -6.25
N ARG A 129 -8.74 6.35 -6.56
CA ARG A 129 -9.48 6.48 -7.82
C ARG A 129 -10.23 7.82 -7.90
N GLU A 130 -10.90 8.23 -6.81
CA GLU A 130 -11.58 9.53 -6.77
C GLU A 130 -10.59 10.70 -6.80
N GLU A 131 -9.43 10.59 -6.14
CA GLU A 131 -8.35 11.58 -6.25
C GLU A 131 -7.91 11.78 -7.72
N HIS A 132 -7.56 10.69 -8.40
CA HIS A 132 -7.16 10.76 -9.81
C HIS A 132 -8.26 11.30 -10.72
N LYS A 133 -9.53 10.99 -10.41
CA LYS A 133 -10.67 11.51 -11.17
C LYS A 133 -10.82 13.02 -11.02
N LEU A 134 -10.70 13.53 -9.79
CA LEU A 134 -10.75 14.98 -9.52
C LEU A 134 -9.55 15.72 -10.12
N GLN A 135 -8.36 15.10 -10.09
CA GLN A 135 -7.15 15.71 -10.65
C GLN A 135 -7.09 15.67 -12.18
N ARG A 136 -7.86 14.79 -12.84
CA ARG A 136 -7.79 14.57 -14.29
C ARG A 136 -7.97 15.86 -15.09
N ASP A 137 -9.04 16.59 -14.82
CA ASP A 137 -9.36 17.79 -15.59
C ASP A 137 -8.33 18.90 -15.31
N ILE A 138 -7.87 19.02 -14.06
CA ILE A 138 -6.78 19.92 -13.69
C ILE A 138 -5.48 19.59 -14.45
N ILE A 139 -5.14 18.31 -14.56
CA ILE A 139 -3.94 17.86 -15.29
C ILE A 139 -4.09 18.16 -16.79
N ASN A 140 -5.27 17.89 -17.37
CA ASN A 140 -5.56 18.18 -18.77
C ASN A 140 -5.48 19.69 -19.08
N ASP A 141 -6.04 20.52 -18.19
CA ASP A 141 -5.98 21.98 -18.31
C ASP A 141 -4.53 22.47 -18.20
N LYS A 142 -3.77 21.97 -17.22
CA LYS A 142 -2.33 22.30 -17.09
C LYS A 142 -1.56 21.92 -18.35
N HIS A 143 -1.82 20.75 -18.93
CA HIS A 143 -1.16 20.33 -20.16
C HIS A 143 -1.55 21.23 -21.35
N THR A 144 -2.84 21.58 -21.46
CA THR A 144 -3.33 22.50 -22.50
C THR A 144 -2.67 23.87 -22.38
N ILE A 145 -2.60 24.43 -21.17
CA ILE A 145 -1.94 25.71 -20.90
C ILE A 145 -0.44 25.63 -21.19
N THR A 146 0.24 24.56 -20.80
CA THR A 146 1.66 24.33 -21.14
C THR A 146 1.88 24.36 -22.66
N ASN A 147 1.05 23.63 -23.43
CA ASN A 147 1.16 23.61 -24.88
C ASN A 147 0.91 25.01 -25.50
N GLN A 148 -0.04 25.77 -24.95
CA GLN A 148 -0.28 27.16 -25.36
C GLN A 148 0.92 28.06 -25.07
N ILE A 149 1.54 27.93 -23.89
CA ILE A 149 2.74 28.68 -23.52
C ILE A 149 3.90 28.36 -24.46
N ASP A 150 4.13 27.07 -24.76
CA ASP A 150 5.21 26.64 -25.66
C ASP A 150 4.98 27.17 -27.09
N ASN A 151 3.75 27.11 -27.59
CA ASN A 151 3.38 27.69 -28.89
C ASN A 151 3.58 29.21 -28.95
N ASN A 152 3.15 29.92 -27.90
CA ASN A 152 3.34 31.37 -27.79
C ASN A 152 4.83 31.73 -27.68
N LEU A 153 5.61 30.92 -26.97
CA LEU A 153 7.05 31.10 -26.86
C LEU A 153 7.74 30.91 -28.21
N MET A 154 7.33 29.92 -29.00
CA MET A 154 7.83 29.72 -30.36
C MET A 154 7.50 30.92 -31.26
N ASN A 155 6.26 31.41 -31.21
CA ASN A 155 5.85 32.63 -31.91
C ASN A 155 6.74 33.82 -31.51
N LEU A 156 6.92 34.02 -30.20
CA LEU A 156 7.71 35.12 -29.66
C LEU A 156 9.18 35.04 -30.11
N LYS A 157 9.79 33.85 -30.06
CA LYS A 157 11.15 33.60 -30.58
C LYS A 157 11.27 34.00 -32.04
N TYR A 158 10.29 33.61 -32.86
CA TYR A 158 10.29 33.94 -34.28
C TYR A 158 10.20 35.46 -34.51
N LEU A 159 9.26 36.14 -33.84
CA LEU A 159 9.10 37.60 -33.92
C LEU A 159 10.35 38.37 -33.46
N ILE A 160 10.97 37.94 -32.36
CA ILE A 160 12.22 38.55 -31.86
C ILE A 160 13.33 38.38 -32.90
N ASN A 161 13.41 37.22 -33.56
CA ASN A 161 14.37 37.02 -34.62
C ASN A 161 14.11 37.96 -35.81
N ILE A 162 12.85 38.18 -36.23
CA ILE A 162 12.53 39.17 -37.26
C ILE A 162 13.07 40.56 -36.88
N ILE A 163 12.85 40.99 -35.63
CA ILE A 163 13.32 42.28 -35.11
C ILE A 163 14.86 42.35 -35.15
N LYS A 164 15.55 41.32 -34.64
CA LYS A 164 17.02 41.26 -34.66
C LYS A 164 17.57 41.34 -36.09
N LEU A 165 16.96 40.61 -37.02
CA LEU A 165 17.34 40.59 -38.43
C LEU A 165 17.16 41.97 -39.09
N PHE A 166 16.00 42.58 -38.90
CA PHE A 166 15.73 43.90 -39.47
C PHE A 166 16.67 44.97 -38.94
N ASN A 167 16.99 44.93 -37.64
CA ASN A 167 17.97 45.83 -37.04
C ASN A 167 19.37 45.62 -37.63
N LYS A 168 19.78 44.37 -37.89
CA LYS A 168 21.06 44.05 -38.53
C LYS A 168 21.12 44.51 -40.00
N LEU A 169 20.00 44.47 -40.72
CA LEU A 169 19.92 44.94 -42.11
C LEU A 169 19.98 46.48 -42.22
N ASN A 170 19.43 47.20 -41.25
CA ASN A 170 19.42 48.67 -41.25
C ASN A 170 20.69 49.28 -40.66
N ASN A 171 21.30 48.62 -39.67
CA ASN A 171 22.56 49.04 -39.09
C ASN A 171 23.69 48.29 -39.81
N ASN A 172 24.38 48.95 -40.74
CA ASN A 172 25.62 48.49 -41.39
C ASN A 172 26.81 48.30 -40.39
N GLU A 173 26.55 47.97 -39.13
CA GLU A 173 27.57 47.74 -38.13
C GLU A 173 28.02 46.28 -38.14
N ASN A 174 29.14 46.06 -38.82
CA ASN A 174 30.01 44.91 -38.59
C ASN A 174 30.58 44.99 -37.18
N ASN A 175 29.87 44.45 -36.18
CA ASN A 175 30.49 44.09 -34.91
C ASN A 175 30.39 42.59 -34.70
N SER A 176 31.31 41.89 -35.35
CA SER A 176 31.73 40.55 -34.95
C SER A 176 32.59 40.67 -33.70
N ASN A 177 32.05 40.28 -32.55
CA ASN A 177 32.83 39.76 -31.43
C ASN A 177 31.94 38.77 -30.69
N GLU A 178 31.97 37.51 -31.13
CA GLU A 178 31.40 36.39 -30.39
C GLU A 178 32.40 35.97 -29.31
N ASP A 179 32.11 36.32 -28.06
CA ASP A 179 32.69 35.65 -26.90
C ASP A 179 31.96 34.31 -26.74
N THR A 180 32.59 33.23 -27.21
CA THR A 180 32.16 31.85 -26.97
C THR A 180 32.33 31.52 -25.50
N SER A 181 31.36 31.90 -24.66
CA SER A 181 31.25 31.37 -23.30
C SER A 181 30.72 29.93 -23.38
N ASN A 182 31.51 28.98 -22.88
CA ASN A 182 31.14 27.57 -22.77
C ASN A 182 29.87 27.46 -21.93
N ILE A 183 28.75 27.10 -22.56
CA ILE A 183 27.46 26.90 -21.91
C ILE A 183 27.53 25.54 -21.16
N PRO A 184 27.40 25.51 -19.83
CA PRO A 184 27.28 24.25 -19.10
C PRO A 184 25.98 23.54 -19.49
N ASP A 185 25.92 22.22 -19.35
CA ASP A 185 24.76 21.42 -19.74
C ASP A 185 23.47 21.93 -19.05
N THR A 186 22.63 22.65 -19.83
CA THR A 186 21.48 23.44 -19.38
C THR A 186 20.17 22.69 -19.56
N THR A 187 20.19 21.37 -19.58
CA THR A 187 19.02 20.51 -19.83
C THR A 187 17.85 20.78 -18.86
N THR A 188 18.10 21.31 -17.65
CA THR A 188 17.08 21.72 -16.66
C THR A 188 16.43 23.09 -16.92
N LEU A 189 17.08 23.98 -17.69
CA LEU A 189 16.58 25.34 -17.98
C LEU A 189 15.48 25.38 -19.06
N TYR A 190 15.22 24.25 -19.73
CA TYR A 190 14.22 24.13 -20.79
C TYR A 190 12.86 23.63 -20.30
N SER A 191 12.70 23.38 -19.00
CA SER A 191 11.37 23.00 -18.50
C SER A 191 10.41 24.18 -18.65
N THR A 192 9.19 23.93 -19.14
CA THR A 192 8.14 24.97 -19.23
C THR A 192 7.96 25.67 -17.88
N THR A 193 8.13 24.95 -16.76
CA THR A 193 8.08 25.50 -15.41
C THR A 193 9.11 26.60 -15.16
N THR A 194 10.38 26.36 -15.52
CA THR A 194 11.45 27.37 -15.36
C THR A 194 11.23 28.58 -16.25
N ILE A 195 10.71 28.36 -17.47
CA ILE A 195 10.36 29.44 -18.40
C ILE A 195 9.20 30.28 -17.85
N MET A 196 8.15 29.64 -17.34
CA MET A 196 7.03 30.31 -16.68
C MET A 196 7.49 31.16 -15.50
N GLU A 197 8.38 30.61 -14.65
CA GLU A 197 8.96 31.36 -13.54
C GLU A 197 9.73 32.59 -14.04
N SER A 198 10.55 32.44 -15.08
CA SER A 198 11.27 33.56 -15.70
C SER A 198 10.33 34.62 -16.28
N ILE A 199 9.21 34.21 -16.90
CA ILE A 199 8.18 35.14 -17.41
C ILE A 199 7.58 35.93 -16.24
N THR A 200 7.19 35.26 -15.15
CA THR A 200 6.55 35.91 -14.00
C THR A 200 7.48 36.84 -13.22
N THR A 201 8.78 36.55 -13.20
CA THR A 201 9.79 37.34 -12.50
C THR A 201 10.36 38.48 -13.34
N SER A 202 10.19 38.44 -14.66
CA SER A 202 10.65 39.49 -15.57
C SER A 202 9.74 40.71 -15.52
N SER A 203 10.33 41.88 -15.27
CA SER A 203 9.59 43.16 -15.21
C SER A 203 9.10 43.67 -16.56
N SER A 204 9.66 43.17 -17.66
CA SER A 204 9.28 43.53 -19.03
C SER A 204 9.72 42.47 -20.02
N LEU A 205 9.19 42.52 -21.26
CA LEU A 205 9.62 41.65 -22.35
C LEU A 205 11.13 41.78 -22.63
N GLN A 206 11.69 42.99 -22.62
CA GLN A 206 13.12 43.18 -22.82
C GLN A 206 13.94 42.53 -21.69
N SER A 207 13.49 42.68 -20.44
CA SER A 207 14.10 42.02 -19.29
C SER A 207 14.08 40.50 -19.46
N PHE A 208 12.93 39.94 -19.86
CA PHE A 208 12.79 38.51 -20.12
C PHE A 208 13.74 38.01 -21.22
N ILE A 209 13.83 38.74 -22.34
CA ILE A 209 14.73 38.41 -23.44
C ILE A 209 16.19 38.43 -22.99
N ASN A 210 16.58 39.46 -22.23
CA ASN A 210 17.96 39.60 -21.75
C ASN A 210 18.34 38.47 -20.76
N HIS A 211 17.44 38.12 -19.85
CA HIS A 211 17.67 37.03 -18.89
C HIS A 211 17.75 35.65 -19.57
N ASN A 212 17.15 35.49 -20.75
CA ASN A 212 17.12 34.23 -21.49
C ASN A 212 17.89 34.30 -22.83
N ASN A 213 18.84 35.24 -22.97
CA ASN A 213 19.55 35.48 -24.22
C ASN A 213 20.47 34.32 -24.61
N GLN A 214 21.10 33.68 -23.63
CA GLN A 214 22.03 32.55 -23.83
C GLN A 214 21.30 31.24 -24.12
N THR A 215 20.00 31.15 -23.80
CA THR A 215 19.20 29.93 -23.90
C THR A 215 18.09 30.08 -24.96
N LEU A 216 16.96 30.70 -24.61
CA LEU A 216 15.77 30.77 -25.45
C LEU A 216 15.95 31.64 -26.70
N PHE A 217 16.75 32.71 -26.59
CA PHE A 217 16.91 33.73 -27.63
C PHE A 217 18.33 33.85 -28.18
N ASN A 218 19.10 32.75 -28.13
CA ASN A 218 20.47 32.71 -28.60
C ASN A 218 20.57 32.98 -30.12
N GLU A 219 21.65 33.64 -30.54
CA GLU A 219 21.89 34.11 -31.91
C GLU A 219 22.04 32.97 -32.93
N TYR A 220 22.37 31.76 -32.47
CA TYR A 220 22.48 30.58 -33.32
C TYR A 220 21.13 30.03 -33.81
N ASN A 221 19.99 30.53 -33.30
CA ASN A 221 18.66 30.17 -33.78
C ASN A 221 18.30 30.92 -35.10
N ASN A 222 19.00 30.59 -36.18
CA ASN A 222 18.81 31.21 -37.49
C ASN A 222 17.63 30.56 -38.24
N TYR A 223 16.40 30.91 -37.86
CA TYR A 223 15.17 30.37 -38.48
C TYR A 223 14.98 30.73 -39.96
N PHE A 224 15.67 31.77 -40.45
CA PHE A 224 15.40 32.37 -41.76
C PHE A 224 16.50 32.20 -42.80
N ASN A 225 17.64 31.59 -42.45
CA ASN A 225 18.80 31.42 -43.33
C ASN A 225 19.15 32.72 -44.10
N ILE A 226 19.58 33.74 -43.35
CA ILE A 226 19.83 35.11 -43.84
C ILE A 226 20.68 35.16 -45.10
N ASP A 227 21.72 34.33 -45.19
CA ASP A 227 22.65 34.33 -46.35
C ASP A 227 21.96 33.96 -47.66
N SER A 228 20.92 33.12 -47.57
CA SER A 228 20.07 32.79 -48.73
C SER A 228 19.14 33.95 -49.12
N LEU A 229 18.57 34.63 -48.12
CA LEU A 229 17.66 35.78 -48.31
C LEU A 229 18.37 36.99 -48.93
N LEU A 230 19.59 37.30 -48.45
CA LEU A 230 20.41 38.40 -48.97
C LEU A 230 20.74 38.22 -50.45
N LYS A 231 21.02 36.98 -50.87
CA LYS A 231 21.32 36.64 -52.28
C LYS A 231 20.09 36.73 -53.19
N GLN A 232 18.90 36.37 -52.69
CA GLN A 232 17.67 36.34 -53.48
C GLN A 232 17.12 37.73 -53.78
N HIS A 233 17.22 38.66 -52.82
CA HIS A 233 16.56 39.97 -52.91
C HIS A 233 17.51 41.13 -53.26
N SER A 234 18.73 40.84 -53.76
CA SER A 234 19.74 41.85 -54.13
C SER A 234 19.99 42.89 -53.02
N SER A 235 19.93 42.46 -51.76
CA SER A 235 20.07 43.33 -50.58
C SER A 235 19.00 44.43 -50.41
N ASP A 236 17.85 44.35 -51.09
CA ASP A 236 16.72 45.25 -50.80
C ASP A 236 16.07 44.87 -49.47
N SER A 237 16.27 45.71 -48.46
CA SER A 237 15.78 45.48 -47.10
C SER A 237 14.26 45.41 -47.02
N SER A 238 13.55 46.11 -47.90
CA SER A 238 12.08 46.11 -47.94
C SER A 238 11.54 44.77 -48.44
N SER A 239 12.08 44.24 -49.54
CA SER A 239 11.70 42.92 -50.08
C SER A 239 12.07 41.79 -49.12
N ILE A 240 13.22 41.86 -48.46
CA ILE A 240 13.63 40.87 -47.45
C ILE A 240 12.68 40.87 -46.25
N LEU A 241 12.28 42.06 -45.76
CA LEU A 241 11.33 42.18 -44.65
C LEU A 241 9.97 41.57 -45.03
N LEU A 242 9.47 41.85 -46.23
CA LEU A 242 8.20 41.30 -46.71
C LEU A 242 8.24 39.76 -46.82
N ASP A 243 9.33 39.18 -47.33
CA ASP A 243 9.48 37.72 -47.42
C ASP A 243 9.57 37.05 -46.03
N ILE A 244 10.27 37.67 -45.08
CA ILE A 244 10.35 37.21 -43.70
C ILE A 244 8.98 37.24 -43.01
N ILE A 245 8.21 38.33 -43.18
CA ILE A 245 6.84 38.45 -42.65
C ILE A 245 5.91 37.42 -43.29
N HIS A 246 6.03 37.21 -44.60
CA HIS A 246 5.25 36.20 -45.31
C HIS A 246 5.54 34.78 -44.78
N LYS A 247 6.82 34.44 -44.54
CA LYS A 247 7.22 33.16 -43.93
C LYS A 247 6.67 32.97 -42.52
N TYR A 248 6.72 34.01 -41.69
CA TYR A 248 6.11 33.99 -40.36
C TYR A 248 4.61 33.70 -40.43
N ASN A 249 3.89 34.44 -41.28
CA ASN A 249 2.44 34.27 -41.41
C ASN A 249 2.07 32.85 -41.88
N ASN A 250 2.81 32.27 -42.84
CA ASN A 250 2.56 30.90 -43.28
C ASN A 250 2.82 29.86 -42.18
N GLN A 251 3.77 30.11 -41.29
CA GLN A 251 4.09 29.17 -40.21
C GLN A 251 3.06 29.18 -39.08
N PHE A 252 2.39 30.31 -38.80
CA PHE A 252 1.57 30.46 -37.60
C PHE A 252 0.09 30.83 -37.86
N ASN A 253 -0.28 31.37 -39.03
CA ASN A 253 -1.66 31.80 -39.33
C ASN A 253 -2.56 30.72 -39.95
N GLU A 254 -2.03 29.57 -40.41
CA GLU A 254 -2.90 28.47 -40.86
C GLU A 254 -3.67 27.81 -39.69
N SER A 255 -3.23 28.03 -38.45
CA SER A 255 -3.77 27.44 -37.22
C SER A 255 -4.88 28.27 -36.52
N THR A 256 -5.12 29.53 -36.90
CA THR A 256 -6.03 30.44 -36.18
C THR A 256 -7.50 30.40 -36.63
N THR A 257 -7.84 29.61 -37.65
CA THR A 257 -9.19 29.64 -38.25
C THR A 257 -10.23 28.75 -37.54
N THR A 258 -9.86 27.92 -36.55
CA THR A 258 -10.77 26.87 -36.03
C THR A 258 -11.15 27.00 -34.54
N GLN A 259 -10.82 28.07 -33.83
CA GLN A 259 -11.04 28.12 -32.37
C GLN A 259 -11.70 29.38 -31.84
N ILE A 260 -12.80 29.81 -32.47
CA ILE A 260 -13.78 30.70 -31.81
C ILE A 260 -15.19 30.30 -32.23
N ILE A 261 -15.73 29.18 -31.71
CA ILE A 261 -17.12 29.02 -31.27
C ILE A 261 -17.13 27.78 -30.37
N ILE A 262 -17.22 27.92 -29.03
CA ILE A 262 -18.17 27.22 -28.15
C ILE A 262 -18.31 28.06 -26.87
N THR A 263 -19.48 28.66 -26.69
CA THR A 263 -20.05 29.11 -25.41
C THR A 263 -20.55 27.93 -24.60
#